data_AF-A0A409VLX7-F1
#
_entry.id   AF-A0A409VLX7-F1
#
_cell.length_a   1.000
_cell.length_b   1.000
_cell.length_c   1.000
_cell.angle_alpha   90.00
_cell.angle_beta   90.00
_cell.angle_gamma   90.00
#
_symmetry.space_group_name_H-M   'P 1'
#
loop_
_entity.id
_entity.type
_entity.pdbx_description
1 polymer ?
#
loop_
_entity_poly.entity_id
_entity_poly.type
_entity_poly.pdbx_seq_one_letter_code
_entity_poly.pdbx_strand_id
1 'polypeptide(L)'
;MSSTTTPPASTGPANRHVLTAVEKQRSQLEKLLKDPAKPAYIPTPPKEKTIRPAREMMKNVQGSSAGAGSGEFHVYKASRRREYERLKLLEEASNKEIEEAEFEKRRRETEDLVNAKTAKNRAKRQKKKERSKTKGGQKGEGDAAVQDSTRQTGDLPIKKRRLVNGEELIFRKPTDVSEGESDEEDQPPQPLRNIEAYSPPTTEAAPATIETARITILEDD
;
A
#
# COMPACT_ATOMS: atom_id res chain seq x y z
N MET A 1 -15.57 64.24 2.22
CA MET A 1 -14.35 63.86 1.48
C MET A 1 -14.10 62.39 1.73
N SER A 2 -14.64 61.50 0.89
CA SER A 2 -14.56 60.05 1.08
C SER A 2 -13.35 59.51 0.34
N SER A 3 -12.32 59.11 1.06
CA SER A 3 -11.12 58.47 0.51
C SER A 3 -11.40 57.00 0.18
N THR A 4 -11.72 56.71 -1.07
CA THR A 4 -11.72 55.35 -1.61
C THR A 4 -10.28 54.86 -1.77
N THR A 5 -9.81 54.05 -0.82
CA THR A 5 -8.54 53.32 -0.95
C THR A 5 -8.74 52.17 -1.94
N THR A 6 -8.25 52.35 -3.16
CA THR A 6 -8.18 51.32 -4.21
C THR A 6 -7.37 50.12 -3.71
N PRO A 7 -7.87 48.87 -3.80
CA PRO A 7 -7.05 47.71 -3.48
C PRO A 7 -5.90 47.60 -4.50
N PRO A 8 -4.68 47.23 -4.08
CA PRO A 8 -3.57 47.09 -5.01
C PRO A 8 -3.88 45.99 -6.03
N ALA A 9 -3.63 46.30 -7.30
CA ALA A 9 -3.78 45.39 -8.41
C ALA A 9 -3.03 44.08 -8.13
N SER A 10 -3.69 42.93 -8.36
CA SER A 10 -3.09 41.62 -8.20
C SER A 10 -1.92 41.46 -9.17
N THR A 11 -0.70 41.65 -8.67
CA THR A 11 0.53 41.30 -9.38
C THR A 11 0.46 39.81 -9.69
N GLY A 12 0.37 39.46 -10.97
CA GLY A 12 0.51 38.08 -11.43
C GLY A 12 1.83 37.48 -10.94
N PRO A 13 1.97 36.14 -10.91
CA PRO A 13 3.16 35.49 -10.36
C PRO A 13 4.42 36.03 -11.06
N ALA A 14 5.31 36.63 -10.28
CA ALA A 14 6.55 37.26 -10.76
C ALA A 14 7.51 36.28 -11.44
N ASN A 15 7.32 34.97 -11.24
CA ASN A 15 8.21 33.93 -11.71
C ASN A 15 7.55 33.14 -12.84
N ARG A 16 8.06 33.32 -14.06
CA ARG A 16 7.66 32.61 -15.28
C ARG A 16 8.33 31.22 -15.40
N HIS A 17 8.65 30.59 -14.26
CA HIS A 17 9.35 29.32 -14.18
C HIS A 17 8.58 28.31 -13.33
N VAL A 18 8.82 27.03 -13.56
CA VAL A 18 8.22 25.95 -12.76
C VAL A 18 8.79 26.02 -11.35
N LEU A 19 7.93 26.29 -10.37
CA LEU A 19 8.32 26.41 -8.98
C LEU A 19 9.01 25.14 -8.47
N THR A 20 10.13 25.31 -7.79
CA THR A 20 10.83 24.22 -7.11
C THR A 20 9.97 23.66 -5.97
N ALA A 21 10.28 22.44 -5.49
CA ALA A 21 9.54 21.83 -4.39
C ALA A 21 9.53 22.73 -3.13
N VAL A 22 10.67 23.38 -2.87
CA VAL A 22 10.85 24.30 -1.74
C VAL A 22 10.04 25.59 -1.94
N GLU A 23 10.01 26.15 -3.15
CA GLU A 23 9.19 27.33 -3.46
C GLU A 23 7.68 27.06 -3.34
N LYS A 24 7.22 25.86 -3.74
CA LYS A 24 5.83 25.44 -3.53
C LYS A 24 5.46 25.37 -2.05
N GLN A 25 6.34 24.80 -1.22
CA GLN A 25 6.13 24.79 0.23
C GLN A 25 6.15 26.20 0.81
N ARG A 26 7.12 27.04 0.41
CA ARG A 26 7.23 28.42 0.85
C ARG A 26 5.95 29.22 0.55
N SER A 27 5.45 29.15 -0.68
CA SER A 27 4.20 29.85 -1.06
C SER A 27 2.96 29.33 -0.32
N GLN A 28 2.90 28.02 0.00
CA GLN A 28 1.84 27.45 0.86
C GLN A 28 1.96 27.96 2.29
N LEU A 29 3.17 28.02 2.85
CA LEU A 29 3.43 28.56 4.18
C LEU A 29 3.11 30.06 4.26
N GLU A 30 3.54 30.86 3.30
CA GLU A 30 3.21 32.29 3.21
C GLU A 30 1.68 32.50 3.17
N LYS A 31 0.94 31.63 2.46
CA LYS A 31 -0.52 31.65 2.43
C LYS A 31 -1.17 31.27 3.77
N LEU A 32 -0.62 30.29 4.48
CA LEU A 32 -1.12 29.87 5.80
C LEU A 32 -0.80 30.90 6.88
N LEU A 33 0.39 31.51 6.84
CA LEU A 33 0.88 32.48 7.82
C LEU A 33 0.28 33.89 7.62
N LYS A 34 -0.36 34.16 6.49
CA LYS A 34 -1.07 35.42 6.25
C LYS A 34 -2.16 35.67 7.32
N ASP A 35 -2.88 34.63 7.72
CA ASP A 35 -3.95 34.69 8.73
C ASP A 35 -3.78 33.56 9.76
N PRO A 36 -2.90 33.72 10.77
CA PRO A 36 -2.55 32.64 11.70
C PRO A 36 -3.69 32.23 12.64
N ALA A 37 -4.73 33.05 12.77
CA ALA A 37 -5.92 32.73 13.56
C ALA A 37 -6.88 31.75 12.86
N LYS A 38 -6.73 31.54 11.54
CA LYS A 38 -7.58 30.62 10.79
C LYS A 38 -7.08 29.18 10.98
N PRO A 39 -7.93 28.23 11.43
CA PRO A 39 -7.53 26.84 11.54
C PRO A 39 -7.16 26.28 10.16
N ALA A 40 -6.03 25.57 10.10
CA ALA A 40 -5.59 24.91 8.88
C ALA A 40 -6.57 23.80 8.49
N TYR A 41 -6.97 23.78 7.21
CA TYR A 41 -7.84 22.72 6.69
C TYR A 41 -7.02 21.44 6.45
N ILE A 42 -7.27 20.42 7.27
CA ILE A 42 -6.75 19.08 7.08
C ILE A 42 -7.85 18.24 6.44
N PRO A 43 -7.66 17.71 5.21
CA PRO A 43 -8.69 16.90 4.58
C PRO A 43 -8.92 15.62 5.40
N THR A 44 -10.19 15.25 5.57
CA THR A 44 -10.55 13.95 6.14
C THR A 44 -10.07 12.82 5.24
N PRO A 45 -9.78 11.63 5.78
CA PRO A 45 -9.39 10.48 4.96
C PRO A 45 -10.44 10.19 3.87
N PRO A 46 -10.02 9.68 2.70
CA PRO A 46 -10.93 9.33 1.63
C PRO A 46 -11.93 8.28 2.12
N LYS A 47 -13.21 8.53 1.91
CA LYS A 47 -14.28 7.58 2.28
C LYS A 47 -14.35 6.46 1.26
N GLU A 48 -14.67 5.26 1.74
CA GLU A 48 -14.95 4.12 0.87
C GLU A 48 -16.19 4.38 0.00
N LYS A 49 -16.20 3.77 -1.19
CA LYS A 49 -17.33 3.91 -2.11
C LYS A 49 -18.49 3.10 -1.58
N THR A 50 -19.59 3.77 -1.23
CA THR A 50 -20.82 3.11 -0.77
C THR A 50 -21.99 3.43 -1.70
N ILE A 51 -22.86 2.45 -1.95
CA ILE A 51 -24.11 2.69 -2.68
C ILE A 51 -25.17 3.17 -1.71
N ARG A 52 -26.07 4.03 -2.22
CA ARG A 52 -27.21 4.51 -1.44
C ARG A 52 -28.10 3.32 -1.05
N PRO A 53 -28.57 3.25 0.21
CA PRO A 53 -29.45 2.17 0.64
C PRO A 53 -30.73 2.14 -0.22
N ALA A 54 -31.28 0.95 -0.39
CA ALA A 54 -32.57 0.79 -1.05
C ALA A 54 -33.65 1.56 -0.27
N ARG A 55 -34.60 2.15 -1.00
CA ARG A 55 -35.72 2.86 -0.38
C ARG A 55 -36.70 1.84 0.21
N GLU A 56 -37.10 2.03 1.46
CA GLU A 56 -37.98 1.10 2.19
C GLU A 56 -39.37 0.97 1.55
N MET A 57 -40.01 2.09 1.21
CA MET A 57 -41.33 2.10 0.57
C MET A 57 -41.29 2.85 -0.75
N MET A 58 -41.70 2.17 -1.82
CA MET A 58 -41.93 2.79 -3.12
C MET A 58 -43.36 3.34 -3.16
N LYS A 59 -43.51 4.64 -3.42
CA LYS A 59 -44.82 5.31 -3.40
C LYS A 59 -45.66 5.07 -4.66
N ASN A 60 -45.01 4.69 -5.77
CA ASN A 60 -45.62 4.62 -7.10
C ASN A 60 -45.54 3.20 -7.67
N VAL A 61 -46.01 2.20 -6.93
CA VAL A 61 -46.07 0.82 -7.42
C VAL A 61 -47.36 0.65 -8.20
N GLN A 62 -47.24 0.44 -9.51
CA GLN A 62 -48.37 0.11 -10.38
C GLN A 62 -48.86 -1.32 -10.06
N GLY A 63 -50.15 -1.60 -10.21
CA GLY A 63 -50.72 -2.92 -9.90
C GLY A 63 -50.09 -4.06 -10.70
N SER A 64 -50.05 -5.27 -10.13
CA SER A 64 -49.29 -6.40 -10.67
C SER A 64 -49.74 -6.88 -12.06
N SER A 65 -50.99 -6.64 -12.43
CA SER A 65 -51.57 -6.99 -13.74
C SER A 65 -51.53 -5.84 -14.75
N ALA A 66 -51.05 -4.67 -14.35
CA ALA A 66 -51.04 -3.51 -15.22
C ALA A 66 -49.87 -3.60 -16.21
N GLY A 67 -50.10 -3.20 -17.47
CA GLY A 67 -49.12 -3.32 -18.55
C GLY A 67 -47.85 -2.48 -18.36
N ALA A 68 -46.82 -2.77 -19.17
CA ALA A 68 -45.57 -2.04 -19.14
C ALA A 68 -45.77 -0.57 -19.58
N GLY A 69 -45.53 0.36 -18.66
CA GLY A 69 -45.54 1.80 -18.94
C GLY A 69 -44.29 2.25 -19.69
N SER A 70 -44.35 3.42 -20.34
CA SER A 70 -43.21 4.00 -21.08
C SER A 70 -41.99 4.32 -20.21
N GLY A 71 -42.18 4.52 -18.90
CA GLY A 71 -41.12 4.79 -17.94
C GLY A 71 -40.44 3.54 -17.35
N GLU A 72 -41.01 2.34 -17.54
CA GLU A 72 -40.56 1.12 -16.87
C GLU A 72 -39.14 0.71 -17.32
N PHE A 73 -38.82 0.93 -18.60
CA PHE A 73 -37.48 0.68 -19.12
C PHE A 73 -36.40 1.46 -18.37
N HIS A 74 -36.67 2.74 -18.05
CA HIS A 74 -35.70 3.57 -17.33
C HIS A 74 -35.59 3.17 -15.86
N VAL A 75 -36.69 2.73 -15.24
CA VAL A 75 -36.68 2.18 -13.87
C VAL A 75 -35.79 0.93 -13.81
N TYR A 76 -35.99 -0.02 -14.73
CA TYR A 76 -35.16 -1.21 -14.84
C TYR A 76 -33.68 -0.89 -15.12
N LYS A 77 -33.40 0.02 -16.07
CA LYS A 77 -32.02 0.42 -16.38
C LYS A 77 -31.31 1.00 -15.15
N ALA A 78 -32.00 1.83 -14.37
CA ALA A 78 -31.46 2.42 -13.15
C ALA A 78 -31.29 1.39 -12.02
N SER A 79 -32.26 0.49 -11.82
CA SER A 79 -32.17 -0.56 -10.81
C SER A 79 -31.07 -1.56 -11.13
N ARG A 80 -30.95 -1.99 -12.38
CA ARG A 80 -29.91 -2.91 -12.86
C ARG A 80 -28.52 -2.30 -12.71
N ARG A 81 -28.34 -1.02 -13.07
CA ARG A 81 -27.06 -0.32 -12.87
C ARG A 81 -26.68 -0.27 -11.39
N ARG A 82 -27.63 0.09 -10.51
CA ARG A 82 -27.40 0.11 -9.06
C ARG A 82 -27.03 -1.27 -8.52
N GLU A 83 -27.66 -2.32 -9.03
CA GLU A 83 -27.40 -3.69 -8.60
C GLU A 83 -26.02 -4.19 -9.06
N TYR A 84 -25.61 -3.89 -10.30
CA TYR A 84 -24.26 -4.21 -10.77
C TYR A 84 -23.17 -3.46 -9.99
N GLU A 85 -23.40 -2.18 -9.69
CA GLU A 85 -22.50 -1.44 -8.80
C GLU A 85 -22.43 -2.11 -7.42
N ARG A 86 -23.56 -2.61 -6.90
CA ARG A 86 -23.63 -3.26 -5.58
C ARG A 86 -22.88 -4.57 -5.54
N LEU A 87 -23.10 -5.43 -6.54
CA LEU A 87 -22.39 -6.70 -6.67
C LEU A 87 -20.89 -6.46 -6.83
N LYS A 88 -20.50 -5.48 -7.66
CA LYS A 88 -19.10 -5.10 -7.83
C LYS A 88 -18.44 -4.63 -6.54
N LEU A 89 -19.10 -3.79 -5.75
CA LEU A 89 -18.55 -3.36 -4.46
C LEU A 89 -18.42 -4.50 -3.46
N LEU A 90 -19.38 -5.43 -3.45
CA LEU A 90 -19.33 -6.62 -2.60
C LEU A 90 -18.14 -7.51 -2.98
N GLU A 91 -17.97 -7.78 -4.28
CA GLU A 91 -16.84 -8.56 -4.81
C GLU A 91 -15.49 -7.88 -4.54
N GLU A 92 -15.40 -6.56 -4.75
CA GLU A 92 -14.19 -5.79 -4.41
C GLU A 92 -13.88 -5.84 -2.91
N ALA A 93 -14.89 -5.81 -2.04
CA ALA A 93 -14.70 -5.91 -0.59
C ALA A 93 -14.25 -7.31 -0.17
N SER A 94 -14.86 -8.37 -0.70
CA SER A 94 -14.46 -9.75 -0.40
C SER A 94 -13.04 -10.04 -0.86
N ASN A 95 -12.66 -9.55 -2.05
CA ASN A 95 -11.31 -9.76 -2.57
C ASN A 95 -10.27 -9.03 -1.71
N LYS A 96 -10.55 -7.79 -1.28
CA LYS A 96 -9.68 -7.06 -0.34
C LYS A 96 -9.53 -7.77 0.99
N GLU A 97 -10.63 -8.28 1.57
CA GLU A 97 -10.59 -9.01 2.84
C GLU A 97 -9.70 -10.26 2.73
N ILE A 98 -9.81 -11.01 1.63
CA ILE A 98 -8.97 -12.18 1.36
C ILE A 98 -7.49 -11.75 1.25
N GLU A 99 -7.19 -10.73 0.44
CA GLU A 99 -5.83 -10.22 0.24
C GLU A 99 -5.21 -9.71 1.55
N GLU A 100 -5.96 -8.98 2.36
CA GLU A 100 -5.55 -8.46 3.66
C GLU A 100 -5.29 -9.60 4.66
N ALA A 101 -6.18 -10.60 4.71
CA ALA A 101 -6.01 -11.77 5.57
C ALA A 101 -4.77 -12.60 5.18
N GLU A 102 -4.52 -12.78 3.89
CA GLU A 102 -3.32 -13.45 3.40
C GLU A 102 -2.06 -12.65 3.70
N PHE A 103 -2.09 -11.34 3.48
CA PHE A 103 -0.97 -10.46 3.78
C PHE A 103 -0.64 -10.47 5.27
N GLU A 104 -1.66 -10.39 6.13
CA GLU A 104 -1.46 -10.42 7.57
C GLU A 104 -0.89 -11.76 8.06
N LYS A 105 -1.36 -12.88 7.51
CA LYS A 105 -0.78 -14.21 7.79
C LYS A 105 0.70 -14.26 7.42
N ARG A 106 1.05 -13.90 6.18
CA ARG A 106 2.45 -13.88 5.70
C ARG A 106 3.34 -12.96 6.54
N ARG A 107 2.80 -11.80 6.94
CA ARG A 107 3.49 -10.84 7.80
C ARG A 107 3.77 -11.43 9.19
N ARG A 108 2.76 -12.02 9.83
CA ARG A 108 2.90 -12.67 11.16
C ARG A 108 3.91 -13.81 11.12
N GLU A 109 3.85 -14.68 10.11
CA GLU A 109 4.81 -15.77 9.94
C GLU A 109 6.25 -15.24 9.79
N THR A 110 6.44 -14.19 9.00
CA THR A 110 7.76 -13.57 8.81
C THR A 110 8.27 -12.95 10.11
N GLU A 111 7.41 -12.22 10.82
CA GLU A 111 7.72 -11.61 12.11
C GLU A 111 8.10 -12.68 13.14
N ASP A 112 7.36 -13.80 13.22
CA ASP A 112 7.64 -14.91 14.12
C ASP A 112 8.97 -15.59 13.81
N LEU A 113 9.29 -15.83 12.53
CA LEU A 113 10.56 -16.40 12.12
C LEU A 113 11.74 -15.48 12.47
N VAL A 114 11.59 -14.17 12.28
CA VAL A 114 12.61 -13.17 12.64
C VAL A 114 12.76 -13.09 14.16
N ASN A 115 11.65 -13.10 14.89
CA ASN A 115 11.63 -13.07 16.36
C ASN A 115 12.27 -14.33 16.95
N ALA A 116 11.98 -15.53 16.42
CA ALA A 116 12.58 -16.78 16.85
C ALA A 116 14.11 -16.79 16.63
N LYS A 117 14.57 -16.34 15.45
CA LYS A 117 16.01 -16.19 15.16
C LYS A 117 16.67 -15.19 16.11
N THR A 118 16.03 -14.05 16.35
CA THR A 118 16.52 -12.99 17.22
C THR A 118 16.54 -13.43 18.69
N ALA A 119 15.50 -14.10 19.17
CA ALA A 119 15.40 -14.66 20.52
C ALA A 119 16.48 -15.72 20.77
N LYS A 120 16.71 -16.64 19.82
CA LYS A 120 17.79 -17.64 19.90
C LYS A 120 19.17 -16.97 20.02
N ASN A 121 19.42 -15.93 19.22
CA ASN A 121 20.68 -15.18 19.27
C ASN A 121 20.82 -14.37 20.57
N ARG A 122 19.74 -13.74 21.05
CA ARG A 122 19.70 -13.03 22.34
C ARG A 122 19.97 -13.98 23.50
N ALA A 123 19.35 -15.16 23.53
CA ALA A 123 19.57 -16.18 24.55
C ALA A 123 21.04 -16.66 24.57
N LYS A 124 21.66 -16.88 23.40
CA LYS A 124 23.10 -17.20 23.32
C LYS A 124 23.98 -16.10 23.91
N ARG A 125 23.69 -14.83 23.64
CA ARG A 125 24.42 -13.68 24.18
C ARG A 125 24.24 -13.54 25.69
N GLN A 126 23.03 -13.73 26.21
CA GLN A 126 22.74 -13.68 27.65
C GLN A 126 23.46 -14.81 28.40
N LYS A 127 23.40 -16.05 27.92
CA LYS A 127 24.17 -17.17 28.51
C LYS A 127 25.67 -16.90 28.53
N LYS A 128 26.23 -16.27 27.48
CA LYS A 128 27.65 -15.87 27.46
C LYS A 128 27.95 -14.77 28.49
N LYS A 129 27.07 -13.78 28.62
CA LYS A 129 27.18 -12.68 29.59
C LYS A 129 27.09 -13.17 31.04
N GLU A 130 26.18 -14.11 31.32
CA GLU A 130 26.06 -14.75 32.63
C GLU A 130 27.33 -15.55 32.97
N ARG A 131 27.83 -16.38 32.03
CA ARG A 131 29.10 -17.11 32.22
C ARG A 131 30.31 -16.19 32.42
N SER A 132 30.38 -15.05 31.76
CA SER A 132 31.47 -14.10 31.97
C SER A 132 31.35 -13.38 33.32
N LYS A 133 30.13 -13.09 33.79
CA LYS A 133 29.91 -12.51 35.12
C LYS A 133 30.29 -13.48 36.24
N THR A 134 29.89 -14.75 36.15
CA THR A 134 30.25 -15.75 37.16
C THR A 134 31.75 -16.05 37.18
N LYS A 135 32.43 -16.02 36.03
CA LYS A 135 33.88 -16.23 35.93
C LYS A 135 34.71 -14.98 36.29
N GLY A 136 34.13 -13.79 36.15
CA GLY A 136 34.74 -12.52 36.57
C GLY A 136 34.55 -12.21 38.07
N GLY A 137 33.49 -12.72 38.69
CA GLY A 137 33.20 -12.51 40.12
C GLY A 137 34.11 -13.28 41.10
N GLN A 138 34.98 -14.19 40.62
CA GLN A 138 36.01 -14.84 41.45
C GLN A 138 37.38 -14.14 41.37
N LYS A 139 37.49 -13.00 40.68
CA LYS A 139 38.66 -12.13 40.76
C LYS A 139 38.23 -10.68 41.05
N GLY A 140 38.29 -10.31 42.32
CA GLY A 140 38.39 -8.91 42.74
C GLY A 140 37.20 -8.37 43.53
N GLU A 141 37.13 -8.73 44.81
CA GLU A 141 36.91 -7.72 45.84
C GLU A 141 38.28 -7.06 46.05
N GLY A 142 38.45 -5.82 45.60
CA GLY A 142 39.75 -5.14 45.57
C GLY A 142 39.67 -3.79 44.88
N ASP A 143 39.65 -2.75 45.71
CA ASP A 143 39.72 -1.31 45.43
C ASP A 143 40.87 -0.91 44.48
N ALA A 144 40.63 0.08 43.60
CA ALA A 144 41.60 1.10 43.13
C ALA A 144 41.07 1.92 41.94
N ALA A 145 40.63 3.13 42.24
CA ALA A 145 41.06 4.41 41.66
C ALA A 145 41.61 4.50 40.20
N VAL A 146 40.96 5.38 39.42
CA VAL A 146 41.53 6.59 38.77
C VAL A 146 42.32 6.46 37.44
N GLN A 147 41.94 7.38 36.52
CA GLN A 147 42.64 7.97 35.34
C GLN A 147 42.82 7.11 34.08
N ASP A 148 42.26 7.47 32.94
CA ASP A 148 42.43 8.66 32.07
C ASP A 148 43.46 8.43 30.94
N SER A 149 43.08 8.92 29.77
CA SER A 149 43.93 9.28 28.64
C SER A 149 44.59 8.15 27.84
N THR A 150 44.12 7.99 26.60
CA THR A 150 44.87 8.46 25.42
C THR A 150 44.45 7.66 24.18
N ARG A 151 43.84 8.37 23.23
CA ARG A 151 43.68 7.94 21.85
C ARG A 151 45.07 7.69 21.25
N GLN A 152 45.37 6.47 20.86
CA GLN A 152 46.42 6.20 19.88
C GLN A 152 45.87 5.35 18.73
N THR A 153 46.00 5.94 17.56
CA THR A 153 45.96 5.35 16.23
C THR A 153 46.97 4.20 16.14
N GLY A 154 46.53 3.03 15.67
CA GLY A 154 47.41 1.86 15.54
C GLY A 154 46.68 0.65 15.02
N ASP A 155 46.58 0.58 13.70
CA ASP A 155 46.68 -0.61 12.85
C ASP A 155 46.44 -1.98 13.52
N LEU A 156 45.25 -2.56 13.30
CA LEU A 156 44.93 -3.93 13.71
C LEU A 156 45.07 -4.87 12.50
N PRO A 157 45.76 -6.02 12.64
CA PRO A 157 46.18 -6.84 11.50
C PRO A 157 45.01 -7.44 10.72
N ILE A 158 45.07 -7.26 9.40
CA ILE A 158 44.12 -7.58 8.31
C ILE A 158 43.67 -9.06 8.23
N LYS A 159 43.99 -9.93 9.20
CA LYS A 159 43.79 -11.39 9.11
C LYS A 159 42.37 -11.91 9.39
N LYS A 160 41.33 -11.06 9.41
CA LYS A 160 39.93 -11.50 9.57
C LYS A 160 38.96 -10.79 8.62
N ARG A 161 39.34 -10.63 7.34
CA ARG A 161 38.36 -10.34 6.29
C ARG A 161 37.64 -11.65 5.95
N ARG A 162 36.30 -11.62 6.00
CA ARG A 162 35.44 -12.78 5.71
C ARG A 162 35.49 -13.08 4.22
N LEU A 163 36.28 -14.09 3.86
CA LEU A 163 36.27 -14.70 2.54
C LEU A 163 34.98 -15.51 2.41
N VAL A 164 34.11 -15.14 1.46
CA VAL A 164 33.02 -16.00 1.00
C VAL A 164 33.39 -16.39 -0.42
N ASN A 165 33.64 -17.68 -0.64
CA ASN A 165 33.93 -18.29 -1.95
C ASN A 165 35.19 -17.81 -2.70
N GLY A 166 36.25 -17.40 -2.00
CA GLY A 166 37.58 -17.26 -2.62
C GLY A 166 37.84 -16.00 -3.43
N GLU A 167 36.83 -15.15 -3.68
CA GLU A 167 37.02 -13.83 -4.28
C GLU A 167 36.97 -12.71 -3.23
N GLU A 168 37.89 -11.75 -3.35
CA GLU A 168 37.94 -10.59 -2.48
C GLU A 168 36.84 -9.59 -2.84
N LEU A 169 35.88 -9.39 -1.93
CA LEU A 169 34.94 -8.27 -2.04
C LEU A 169 35.67 -6.94 -1.76
N ILE A 170 36.08 -6.28 -2.85
CA ILE A 170 36.58 -4.91 -2.86
C ILE A 170 35.37 -3.99 -3.08
N PHE A 171 34.97 -3.25 -2.04
CA PHE A 171 33.99 -2.18 -2.19
C PHE A 171 34.61 -1.02 -2.97
N ARG A 172 34.25 -0.85 -4.24
CA ARG A 172 34.55 0.37 -5.00
C ARG A 172 33.65 1.51 -4.51
N LYS A 173 34.25 2.68 -4.27
CA LYS A 173 33.50 3.92 -4.00
C LYS A 173 32.86 4.44 -5.31
N PRO A 174 31.71 5.11 -5.27
CA PRO A 174 30.94 5.47 -6.47
C PRO A 174 31.56 6.53 -7.41
N THR A 175 32.82 6.92 -7.24
CA THR A 175 33.41 8.09 -7.94
C THR A 175 34.47 7.74 -8.99
N ASP A 176 34.86 6.48 -9.15
CA ASP A 176 35.80 6.08 -10.21
C ASP A 176 35.05 5.55 -11.43
N VAL A 177 34.63 6.46 -12.30
CA VAL A 177 34.21 6.16 -13.68
C VAL A 177 35.45 6.22 -14.58
N SER A 178 36.00 5.04 -14.88
CA SER A 178 36.98 4.86 -15.97
C SER A 178 36.19 4.68 -17.26
N GLU A 179 36.45 5.57 -18.21
CA GLU A 179 35.94 5.48 -19.58
C GLU A 179 36.34 4.15 -20.23
N GLY A 180 35.39 3.57 -20.96
CA GLY A 180 35.50 2.31 -21.65
C GLY A 180 34.26 2.13 -22.51
N GLU A 181 34.31 2.73 -23.70
CA GLU A 181 33.39 2.52 -24.83
C GLU A 181 33.21 1.03 -25.13
N SER A 182 31.95 0.58 -25.18
CA SER A 182 31.54 -0.54 -26.02
C SER A 182 30.06 -0.33 -26.37
N ASP A 183 29.83 0.10 -27.61
CA ASP A 183 28.52 0.16 -28.24
C ASP A 183 27.93 -1.25 -28.35
N GLU A 184 26.80 -1.48 -27.68
CA GLU A 184 25.88 -2.57 -28.01
C GLU A 184 24.45 -2.02 -27.86
N GLU A 185 23.78 -1.86 -29.00
CA GLU A 185 22.40 -1.41 -29.11
C GLU A 185 21.44 -2.40 -28.43
N ASP A 186 20.83 -1.98 -27.31
CA ASP A 186 19.73 -2.73 -26.69
C ASP A 186 18.39 -2.06 -27.04
N GLN A 187 17.73 -2.58 -28.08
CA GLN A 187 16.34 -2.23 -28.41
C GLN A 187 15.39 -2.72 -27.30
N PRO A 188 14.35 -1.94 -26.95
CA PRO A 188 13.36 -2.37 -25.97
C PRO A 188 12.52 -3.54 -26.50
N PRO A 189 12.21 -4.55 -25.68
CA PRO A 189 11.42 -5.70 -26.13
C PRO A 189 9.99 -5.28 -26.52
N GLN A 190 9.62 -5.58 -27.76
CA GLN A 190 8.26 -5.41 -28.27
C GLN A 190 7.30 -6.35 -27.52
N PRO A 191 6.09 -5.91 -27.12
CA PRO A 191 5.10 -6.81 -26.55
C PRO A 191 4.55 -7.73 -27.65
N LEU A 192 4.67 -9.04 -27.44
CA LEU A 192 4.03 -10.07 -28.28
C LEU A 192 2.52 -9.87 -28.27
N ARG A 193 1.97 -9.38 -29.39
CA ARG A 193 0.54 -9.44 -29.69
C ARG A 193 0.19 -10.86 -30.12
N ASN A 194 -0.25 -11.69 -29.17
CA ASN A 194 -1.03 -12.88 -29.51
C ASN A 194 -2.40 -12.41 -30.01
N ILE A 195 -2.58 -12.41 -31.32
CA ILE A 195 -3.90 -12.33 -31.95
C ILE A 195 -4.38 -13.76 -32.08
N GLU A 196 -4.99 -14.27 -31.02
CA GLU A 196 -5.76 -15.51 -31.09
C GLU A 196 -7.17 -15.11 -31.55
N ALA A 197 -7.50 -15.53 -32.75
CA ALA A 197 -8.77 -15.24 -33.40
C ALA A 197 -9.93 -15.80 -32.55
N TYR A 198 -10.76 -14.91 -32.02
CA TYR A 198 -12.03 -15.27 -31.40
C TYR A 198 -13.02 -15.68 -32.49
N SER A 199 -13.19 -16.98 -32.69
CA SER A 199 -14.31 -17.57 -33.40
C SER A 199 -15.56 -17.50 -32.50
N PRO A 200 -16.69 -16.94 -32.95
CA PRO A 200 -17.91 -16.94 -32.16
C PRO A 200 -18.44 -18.37 -31.99
N PRO A 201 -18.95 -18.75 -30.82
CA PRO A 201 -19.57 -20.06 -30.65
C PRO A 201 -20.86 -20.14 -31.48
N THR A 202 -20.92 -21.18 -32.32
CA THR A 202 -22.11 -21.65 -33.02
C THR A 202 -23.21 -21.94 -32.01
N THR A 203 -24.43 -21.47 -32.30
CA THR A 203 -25.66 -21.82 -31.60
C THR A 203 -25.85 -23.34 -31.58
N GLU A 204 -25.61 -23.96 -30.43
CA GLU A 204 -26.07 -25.32 -30.12
C GLU A 204 -27.23 -25.26 -29.13
N ALA A 205 -28.13 -26.23 -29.29
CA ALA A 205 -29.50 -26.26 -28.81
C ALA A 205 -29.67 -26.10 -27.30
N ALA A 206 -30.81 -25.52 -26.91
CA ALA A 206 -31.26 -25.43 -25.52
C ALA A 206 -31.29 -26.82 -24.84
N PRO A 207 -30.79 -26.97 -23.60
CA PRO A 207 -30.96 -28.21 -22.86
C PRO A 207 -32.43 -28.38 -22.47
N ALA A 208 -33.00 -29.54 -22.79
CA ALA A 208 -34.34 -29.93 -22.39
C ALA A 208 -34.45 -29.94 -20.85
N THR A 209 -35.49 -29.28 -20.33
CA THR A 209 -35.86 -29.29 -18.92
C THR A 209 -36.29 -30.69 -18.51
N ILE A 210 -35.51 -31.36 -17.65
CA ILE A 210 -35.90 -32.61 -17.02
C ILE A 210 -36.87 -32.24 -15.88
N GLU A 211 -38.12 -32.70 -15.99
CA GLU A 211 -39.13 -32.54 -14.94
C GLU A 211 -38.71 -33.34 -13.70
N THR A 212 -38.43 -32.65 -12.59
CA THR A 212 -38.18 -33.30 -11.31
C THR A 212 -39.50 -33.70 -10.67
N ALA A 213 -39.66 -34.99 -10.36
CA ALA A 213 -40.85 -35.54 -9.71
C ALA A 213 -41.16 -34.84 -8.38
N ARG A 214 -42.42 -34.40 -8.21
CA ARG A 214 -42.94 -33.85 -6.96
C ARG A 214 -43.04 -34.96 -5.91
N ILE A 215 -42.21 -34.88 -4.88
CA ILE A 215 -42.34 -35.74 -3.69
C ILE A 215 -43.30 -35.04 -2.73
N THR A 216 -44.48 -35.62 -2.55
CA THR A 216 -45.44 -35.21 -1.52
C THR A 216 -45.14 -36.01 -0.27
N ILE A 217 -44.72 -35.34 0.81
CA ILE A 217 -44.58 -35.95 2.13
C ILE A 217 -45.95 -35.85 2.81
N LEU A 218 -46.56 -36.99 3.10
CA LEU A 218 -47.73 -37.09 3.96
C LEU A 218 -47.21 -37.29 5.38
N GLU A 219 -47.53 -36.36 6.28
CA GLU A 219 -47.35 -36.55 7.72
C GLU A 219 -48.49 -37.44 8.21
N ASP A 220 -48.17 -38.65 8.67
CA ASP A 220 -49.09 -39.50 9.42
C ASP A 220 -49.10 -39.06 10.90
N ASP A 221 -50.30 -39.05 11.50
CA ASP A 221 -50.73 -38.53 12.81
C ASP A 221 -49.75 -38.58 14.01
#